data_AF-A0AAJ2WJV1-F1
#
_entry.id   AF-A0AAJ2WJV1-F1
#
_cell.length_a   1.000
_cell.length_b   1.000
_cell.length_c   1.000
_cell.angle_alpha   90.00
_cell.angle_beta   90.00
_cell.angle_gamma   90.00
#
_symmetry.space_group_name_H-M   'P 1'
#
loop_
_entity.id
_entity.type
_entity.pdbx_description
1 polymer ?
#
loop_
_entity_poly.entity_id
_entity_poly.type
_entity_poly.pdbx_seq_one_letter_code
_entity_poly.pdbx_strand_id
1 'polypeptide(L)'
;MFEELGGFFGWLLIGAFACTLLNYLVKFANKKWGKTISSNSSGKKTMKLLMTVFVRNHKFFGFLTAALLLTHFTIQFSRYGINLTGALAAILIISQVSLGIYATRAHKPRKGAWFVAHRLIAVLIIIGILLHLLAPYSLNRILLQPATSAVQSTETDTRSTEADRQLTRFTKDDLPA
;
A
#
# COMPACT_ATOMS: atom_id res chain seq x y z
N MET A 1 23.89 -3.74 3.47
CA MET A 1 23.87 -4.35 2.13
C MET A 1 22.54 -5.02 1.75
N PHE A 2 22.14 -6.16 2.33
CA PHE A 2 20.89 -6.84 1.91
C PHE A 2 19.60 -6.04 2.20
N GLU A 3 19.57 -5.27 3.29
CA GLU A 3 18.43 -4.39 3.62
C GLU A 3 18.32 -3.22 2.63
N GLU A 4 19.46 -2.61 2.29
CA GLU A 4 19.55 -1.55 1.27
C GLU A 4 19.16 -2.05 -0.12
N LEU A 5 19.59 -3.26 -0.48
CA LEU A 5 19.17 -3.95 -1.71
C LEU A 5 17.66 -4.21 -1.71
N GLY A 6 17.11 -4.74 -0.61
CA GLY A 6 15.67 -4.98 -0.47
C GLY A 6 14.86 -3.70 -0.64
N GLY A 7 15.29 -2.60 -0.01
CA GLY A 7 14.70 -1.27 -0.14
C GLY A 7 14.81 -0.71 -1.56
N PHE A 8 15.97 -0.85 -2.20
CA PHE A 8 16.21 -0.44 -3.58
C PHE A 8 15.28 -1.18 -4.57
N PHE A 9 15.18 -2.50 -4.45
CA PHE A 9 14.26 -3.30 -5.26
C PHE A 9 12.80 -2.96 -4.97
N GLY A 10 12.45 -2.60 -3.74
CA GLY A 10 11.13 -2.11 -3.37
C GLY A 10 10.78 -0.81 -4.10
N TRP A 11 11.68 0.18 -4.09
CA TRP A 11 11.50 1.42 -4.83
C TRP A 11 11.45 1.21 -6.35
N LEU A 12 12.31 0.33 -6.87
CA LEU A 12 12.32 -0.01 -8.28
C LEU A 12 11.02 -0.69 -8.71
N LEU A 13 10.47 -1.56 -7.86
CA LEU A 13 9.16 -2.19 -8.04
C LEU A 13 8.04 -1.14 -8.08
N ILE A 14 8.04 -0.19 -7.14
CA ILE A 14 7.07 0.91 -7.12
C ILE A 14 7.19 1.75 -8.39
N GLY A 15 8.40 2.07 -8.84
CA GLY A 15 8.66 2.80 -10.07
C GLY A 15 8.16 2.06 -11.32
N ALA A 16 8.48 0.77 -11.45
CA ALA A 16 8.00 -0.07 -12.54
C ALA A 16 6.47 -0.17 -12.55
N PHE A 17 5.85 -0.38 -11.39
CA PHE A 17 4.40 -0.37 -11.22
C PHE A 17 3.80 1.00 -11.59
N ALA A 18 4.41 2.12 -11.18
CA ALA A 18 3.98 3.45 -11.58
C ALA A 18 4.02 3.65 -13.10
N CYS A 19 5.05 3.14 -13.80
CA CYS A 19 5.08 3.13 -15.27
C CYS A 19 3.92 2.32 -15.87
N THR A 20 3.51 1.20 -15.25
CA THR A 20 2.32 0.47 -15.70
C THR A 20 1.04 1.28 -15.53
N LEU A 21 0.95 2.09 -14.47
CA LEU A 21 -0.18 2.98 -14.18
C LEU A 21 -0.20 4.19 -15.11
N LEU A 22 0.98 4.72 -15.46
CA LEU A 22 1.14 5.87 -16.35
C LEU A 22 0.54 5.61 -17.74
N ASN A 23 0.51 4.38 -18.21
CA ASN A 23 -0.23 3.98 -19.43
C ASN A 23 -1.72 4.40 -19.37
N TYR A 24 -2.39 4.23 -18.22
CA TYR A 24 -3.77 4.67 -18.04
C TYR A 24 -3.87 6.19 -18.08
N LEU A 25 -2.98 6.90 -17.38
CA LEU A 25 -2.93 8.37 -17.36
C LEU A 25 -2.66 8.96 -18.74
N VAL A 26 -1.70 8.41 -19.50
CA VAL A 26 -1.40 8.83 -20.87
C VAL A 26 -2.61 8.62 -21.78
N LYS A 27 -3.31 7.49 -21.67
CA LYS A 27 -4.56 7.26 -22.41
C LYS A 27 -5.66 8.23 -22.02
N PHE A 28 -5.80 8.52 -20.73
CA PHE A 28 -6.77 9.48 -20.24
C PHE A 28 -6.47 10.89 -20.75
N ALA A 29 -5.20 11.32 -20.67
CA ALA A 29 -4.74 12.60 -21.17
C ALA A 29 -4.96 12.72 -22.69
N ASN A 30 -4.65 11.67 -23.46
CA ASN A 30 -4.93 11.64 -24.89
C ASN A 30 -6.42 11.69 -25.20
N LYS A 31 -7.28 11.05 -24.40
CA LYS A 31 -8.73 11.10 -24.59
C LYS A 31 -9.30 12.49 -24.28
N LYS A 32 -8.82 13.14 -23.20
CA LYS A 32 -9.34 14.43 -22.71
C LYS A 32 -8.79 15.61 -23.50
N TRP A 33 -7.50 15.63 -23.77
CA TRP A 33 -6.80 16.76 -24.40
C TRP A 33 -6.20 16.44 -25.77
N GLY A 34 -6.37 15.23 -26.31
CA GLY A 34 -5.75 14.84 -27.58
C GLY A 34 -6.09 15.75 -28.75
N LYS A 35 -7.33 16.27 -28.79
CA LYS A 35 -7.76 17.24 -29.83
C LYS A 35 -6.95 18.55 -29.73
N THR A 36 -6.83 19.11 -28.52
CA THR A 36 -6.06 20.32 -28.24
C THR A 36 -4.55 20.12 -28.47
N ILE A 37 -4.00 18.98 -28.03
CA ILE A 37 -2.58 18.64 -28.20
C ILE A 37 -2.23 18.39 -29.67
N SER A 38 -3.19 17.89 -30.46
CA SER A 38 -2.99 17.62 -31.89
C SER A 38 -2.96 18.87 -32.77
N SER A 39 -3.40 20.03 -32.27
CA SER A 39 -3.31 21.29 -33.03
C SER A 39 -1.87 21.82 -33.11
N ASN A 40 -0.99 21.36 -32.21
CA ASN A 40 0.42 21.75 -32.18
C ASN A 40 1.33 20.59 -32.65
N SER A 41 2.23 20.85 -33.59
CA SER A 41 3.06 19.82 -34.23
C SER A 41 4.02 19.14 -33.23
N SER A 42 4.51 19.89 -32.24
CA SER A 42 5.37 19.37 -31.17
C SER A 42 4.59 18.50 -30.18
N GLY A 43 3.41 18.95 -29.75
CA GLY A 43 2.53 18.20 -28.84
C GLY A 43 2.09 16.85 -29.42
N LYS A 44 1.79 16.81 -30.73
CA LYS A 44 1.46 15.57 -31.44
C LYS A 44 2.64 14.58 -31.45
N LYS A 45 3.87 15.05 -31.66
CA LYS A 45 5.08 14.20 -31.62
C LYS A 45 5.32 13.65 -30.21
N THR A 46 5.25 14.48 -29.18
CA THR A 46 5.44 14.07 -27.79
C THR A 46 4.37 13.08 -27.33
N MET A 47 3.09 13.32 -27.66
CA MET A 47 2.01 12.39 -27.34
C MET A 47 2.18 11.04 -28.07
N LYS A 48 2.60 11.06 -29.34
CA LYS A 48 2.89 9.83 -30.10
C LYS A 48 4.05 9.05 -29.47
N LEU A 49 5.10 9.75 -29.02
CA LEU A 49 6.23 9.12 -28.31
C LEU A 49 5.76 8.51 -26.99
N LEU A 50 5.04 9.26 -26.15
CA LEU A 50 4.48 8.78 -24.88
C LEU A 50 3.58 7.56 -25.06
N MET A 51 2.69 7.58 -26.06
CA MET A 51 1.88 6.41 -26.40
C MET A 51 2.74 5.23 -26.82
N THR A 52 3.75 5.45 -27.66
CA THR A 52 4.61 4.36 -28.14
C THR A 52 5.44 3.77 -27.01
N VAL A 53 6.00 4.59 -26.12
CA VAL A 53 6.84 4.12 -25.02
C VAL A 53 6.00 3.48 -23.93
N PHE A 54 4.98 4.15 -23.41
CA PHE A 54 4.23 3.66 -22.25
C PHE A 54 3.13 2.68 -22.60
N VAL A 55 2.36 2.93 -23.67
CA VAL A 55 1.21 2.06 -24.02
C VAL A 55 1.68 0.78 -24.69
N ARG A 56 2.66 0.86 -25.61
CA ARG A 56 3.17 -0.33 -26.32
C ARG A 56 4.00 -1.23 -25.40
N ASN A 57 4.79 -0.64 -24.50
CA ASN A 57 5.62 -1.40 -23.57
C ASN A 57 4.94 -1.74 -22.25
N HIS A 58 3.68 -1.37 -22.03
CA HIS A 58 2.94 -1.68 -20.79
C HIS A 58 3.05 -3.15 -20.38
N LYS A 59 3.01 -4.09 -21.34
CA LYS A 59 3.20 -5.53 -21.08
C LYS A 59 4.60 -5.86 -20.52
N PHE A 60 5.63 -5.20 -21.02
CA PHE A 60 7.01 -5.37 -20.55
C PHE A 60 7.17 -4.76 -19.15
N PHE A 61 6.58 -3.59 -18.89
CA PHE A 61 6.56 -3.02 -17.55
C PHE A 61 5.83 -3.93 -16.56
N GLY A 62 4.70 -4.54 -16.94
CA GLY A 62 4.01 -5.51 -16.09
C GLY A 62 4.86 -6.75 -15.77
N PHE A 63 5.58 -7.27 -16.76
CA PHE A 63 6.52 -8.38 -16.55
C PHE A 63 7.70 -7.98 -15.68
N LEU A 64 8.26 -6.79 -15.89
CA LEU A 64 9.32 -6.23 -15.06
C LEU A 64 8.88 -6.08 -13.60
N THR A 65 7.66 -5.57 -13.36
CA THR A 65 7.08 -5.49 -12.01
C THR A 65 6.98 -6.88 -11.36
N ALA A 66 6.58 -7.91 -12.10
CA ALA A 66 6.54 -9.28 -11.58
C ALA A 66 7.94 -9.83 -11.23
N ALA A 67 8.94 -9.57 -12.08
CA ALA A 67 10.31 -10.00 -11.84
C ALA A 67 10.93 -9.29 -10.63
N LEU A 68 10.70 -7.98 -10.51
CA LEU A 68 11.12 -7.19 -9.35
C LEU A 68 10.40 -7.63 -8.08
N LEU A 69 9.12 -8.00 -8.19
CA LEU A 69 8.35 -8.52 -7.05
C LEU A 69 8.97 -9.80 -6.53
N LEU A 70 9.27 -10.74 -7.42
CA LEU A 70 9.86 -12.01 -7.04
C LEU A 70 11.23 -11.78 -6.38
N THR A 71 12.05 -10.92 -6.96
CA THR A 71 13.37 -10.56 -6.42
C THR A 71 13.25 -9.91 -5.03
N HIS A 72 12.38 -8.90 -4.89
CA HIS A 72 12.14 -8.23 -3.61
C HIS A 72 11.60 -9.21 -2.57
N PHE A 73 10.62 -10.05 -2.93
CA PHE A 73 10.03 -11.05 -2.05
C PHE A 73 11.06 -12.07 -1.58
N THR A 74 11.89 -12.62 -2.47
CA THR A 74 12.95 -13.58 -2.09
C THR A 74 13.94 -12.97 -1.10
N ILE A 75 14.43 -11.75 -1.37
CA ILE A 75 15.39 -11.07 -0.49
C ILE A 75 14.77 -10.78 0.89
N GLN A 76 13.53 -10.28 0.93
CA GLN A 76 12.81 -9.98 2.17
C GLN A 76 12.47 -11.25 2.96
N PHE A 77 11.97 -12.28 2.28
CA PHE A 77 11.59 -13.55 2.91
C PHE A 77 12.79 -14.25 3.57
N SER A 78 13.95 -14.26 2.90
CA SER A 78 15.18 -14.86 3.46
C SER A 78 15.71 -14.15 4.71
N ARG A 79 15.29 -12.92 5.00
CA ARG A 79 15.79 -12.13 6.15
C ARG A 79 14.78 -11.95 7.26
N TYR A 80 13.54 -11.60 6.93
CA TYR A 80 12.52 -11.21 7.91
C TYR A 80 11.36 -12.22 8.00
N GLY A 81 11.34 -13.24 7.12
CA GLY A 81 10.26 -14.23 7.07
C GLY A 81 9.00 -13.72 6.34
N ILE A 82 7.84 -14.33 6.65
CA ILE A 82 6.58 -14.02 5.96
C ILE A 82 5.92 -12.78 6.56
N ASN A 83 5.92 -11.69 5.79
CA ASN A 83 5.07 -10.54 6.06
C ASN A 83 3.69 -10.74 5.44
N LEU A 84 2.65 -10.86 6.26
CA LEU A 84 1.28 -11.11 5.79
C LEU A 84 0.79 -10.06 4.78
N THR A 85 1.04 -8.77 5.06
CA THR A 85 0.65 -7.66 4.17
C THR A 85 1.42 -7.68 2.85
N GLY A 86 2.70 -8.04 2.89
CA GLY A 86 3.55 -8.18 1.70
C GLY A 86 3.15 -9.38 0.85
N ALA A 87 2.82 -10.50 1.47
CA ALA A 87 2.32 -11.69 0.79
C ALA A 87 0.97 -11.42 0.08
N LEU A 88 0.04 -10.74 0.76
CA LEU A 88 -1.23 -10.31 0.15
C LEU A 88 -1.01 -9.38 -1.05
N ALA A 89 -0.13 -8.38 -0.91
CA ALA A 89 0.22 -7.49 -2.02
C ALA A 89 0.85 -8.25 -3.20
N ALA A 90 1.73 -9.21 -2.92
CA ALA A 90 2.36 -10.05 -3.93
C ALA A 90 1.32 -10.88 -4.70
N ILE A 91 0.39 -11.53 -3.99
CA ILE A 91 -0.70 -12.30 -4.61
C ILE A 91 -1.56 -11.42 -5.52
N LEU A 92 -1.89 -10.20 -5.10
CA LEU A 92 -2.65 -9.26 -5.93
C LEU A 92 -1.87 -8.89 -7.21
N ILE A 93 -0.58 -8.57 -7.09
CA ILE A 93 0.27 -8.25 -8.26
C ILE A 93 0.41 -9.45 -9.20
N ILE A 94 0.64 -10.65 -8.67
CA ILE A 94 0.74 -11.87 -9.48
C ILE A 94 -0.58 -12.13 -10.21
N SER A 95 -1.71 -11.98 -9.52
CA SER A 95 -3.04 -12.14 -10.11
C SER A 95 -3.28 -11.12 -11.23
N GLN A 96 -2.87 -9.87 -11.02
CA GLN A 96 -2.98 -8.79 -12.00
C GLN A 96 -2.17 -9.05 -13.27
N VAL A 97 -0.92 -9.47 -13.12
CA VAL A 97 -0.03 -9.79 -14.24
C VAL A 97 -0.53 -11.02 -14.98
N SER A 98 -0.99 -12.05 -14.25
CA SER A 98 -1.58 -13.26 -14.82
C SER A 98 -2.84 -12.95 -15.64
N LEU A 99 -3.74 -12.09 -15.15
CA LEU A 99 -4.89 -11.61 -15.92
C LEU A 99 -4.46 -10.87 -17.20
N GLY A 100 -3.40 -10.06 -17.13
CA GLY A 100 -2.84 -9.35 -18.29
C GLY A 100 -2.28 -10.30 -19.36
N ILE A 101 -1.56 -11.34 -18.94
CA ILE A 101 -1.02 -12.39 -19.82
C ILE A 101 -2.16 -13.22 -20.41
N TYR A 102 -3.10 -13.68 -19.57
CA TYR A 102 -4.25 -14.46 -19.98
C TYR A 102 -5.04 -13.76 -21.07
N ALA A 103 -5.29 -12.46 -20.92
CA ALA A 103 -5.99 -11.68 -21.92
C ALA A 103 -5.26 -11.55 -23.25
N THR A 104 -3.94 -11.45 -23.19
CA THR A 104 -3.09 -11.40 -24.38
C THR A 104 -3.14 -12.75 -25.11
N ARG A 105 -3.08 -13.87 -24.37
CA ARG A 105 -3.12 -15.23 -24.94
C ARG A 105 -4.49 -15.64 -25.45
N ALA A 106 -5.56 -15.27 -24.74
CA ALA A 106 -6.93 -15.61 -25.10
C ALA A 106 -7.54 -14.65 -26.13
N HIS A 107 -6.76 -13.69 -26.66
CA HIS A 107 -7.19 -12.64 -27.59
C HIS A 107 -8.52 -11.98 -27.20
N LYS A 108 -8.78 -11.86 -25.88
CA LYS A 108 -10.07 -11.38 -25.38
C LYS A 108 -10.26 -9.92 -25.79
N PRO A 109 -11.47 -9.54 -26.26
CA PRO A 109 -11.73 -8.16 -26.61
C PRO A 109 -11.48 -7.26 -25.40
N ARG A 110 -10.97 -6.05 -25.63
CA ARG A 110 -10.69 -5.02 -24.61
C ARG A 110 -11.98 -4.38 -24.06
N LYS A 111 -13.04 -5.18 -23.90
CA LYS A 111 -14.39 -4.82 -23.48
C LYS A 111 -14.99 -6.04 -22.76
N GLY A 112 -15.56 -5.85 -21.57
CA GLY A 112 -16.19 -6.91 -20.77
C GLY A 112 -15.68 -6.98 -19.33
N ALA A 113 -16.26 -7.90 -18.55
CA ALA A 113 -16.04 -8.04 -17.11
C ALA A 113 -14.57 -8.26 -16.75
N TRP A 114 -13.81 -9.03 -17.55
CA TRP A 114 -12.39 -9.30 -17.27
C TRP A 114 -11.52 -8.03 -17.28
N PHE A 115 -11.83 -7.07 -18.14
CA PHE A 115 -11.09 -5.80 -18.23
C PHE A 115 -11.41 -4.88 -17.06
N VAL A 116 -12.64 -4.93 -16.56
CA VAL A 116 -13.04 -4.25 -15.32
C VAL A 116 -12.34 -4.90 -14.13
N ALA A 117 -12.31 -6.24 -14.05
CA ALA A 117 -11.60 -6.97 -13.01
C ALA A 117 -10.10 -6.62 -13.00
N HIS A 118 -9.43 -6.60 -14.15
CA HIS A 118 -8.03 -6.16 -14.27
C HIS A 118 -7.84 -4.71 -13.77
N ARG A 119 -8.80 -3.81 -14.00
CA ARG A 119 -8.71 -2.44 -13.46
C ARG A 119 -8.96 -2.39 -11.95
N LEU A 120 -9.95 -3.12 -11.46
CA LEU A 120 -10.26 -3.17 -10.03
C LEU A 120 -9.07 -3.73 -9.23
N ILE A 121 -8.50 -4.84 -9.68
CA ILE A 121 -7.33 -5.44 -9.03
C ILE A 121 -6.14 -4.45 -9.04
N ALA A 122 -5.93 -3.67 -10.11
CA ALA A 122 -4.91 -2.62 -10.12
C ALA A 122 -5.11 -1.59 -8.98
N VAL A 123 -6.35 -1.18 -8.72
CA VAL A 123 -6.66 -0.24 -7.64
C VAL A 123 -6.47 -0.91 -6.27
N LEU A 124 -6.88 -2.16 -6.11
CA LEU A 124 -6.65 -2.94 -4.89
C LEU A 124 -5.15 -3.11 -4.60
N ILE A 125 -4.31 -3.27 -5.63
CA ILE A 125 -2.85 -3.32 -5.46
C ILE A 125 -2.32 -2.02 -4.88
N ILE A 126 -2.77 -0.86 -5.36
CA ILE A 126 -2.34 0.44 -4.81
C ILE A 126 -2.65 0.49 -3.32
N ILE A 127 -3.87 0.12 -2.93
CA ILE A 127 -4.28 0.06 -1.52
C ILE A 127 -3.41 -0.93 -0.74
N GLY A 128 -3.17 -2.13 -1.30
CA GLY A 128 -2.34 -3.16 -0.68
C GLY A 128 -0.89 -2.72 -0.46
N ILE A 129 -0.29 -2.04 -1.44
CA ILE A 129 1.06 -1.45 -1.32
C ILE A 129 1.06 -0.36 -0.24
N LEU A 130 0.07 0.54 -0.23
CA LEU A 130 -0.05 1.55 0.82
C LEU A 130 -0.15 0.92 2.21
N LEU A 131 -1.00 -0.10 2.38
CA LEU A 131 -1.15 -0.82 3.63
C LEU A 131 0.14 -1.56 4.02
N HIS A 132 0.88 -2.13 3.07
CA HIS A 132 2.16 -2.77 3.33
C HIS A 132 3.22 -1.77 3.81
N LEU A 133 3.28 -0.57 3.20
CA LEU A 133 4.17 0.52 3.63
C LEU A 133 3.77 1.12 4.98
N LEU A 134 2.46 1.19 5.28
CA LEU A 134 1.92 1.74 6.51
C LEU A 134 1.85 0.73 7.65
N ALA A 135 1.86 -0.58 7.38
CA ALA A 135 1.84 -1.64 8.39
C ALA A 135 2.91 -1.47 9.50
N PRO A 136 4.19 -1.14 9.19
CA PRO A 136 5.16 -0.84 10.25
C PRO A 136 4.78 0.42 11.07
N TYR A 137 3.99 1.34 10.51
CA TYR A 137 3.53 2.55 11.19
C TYR A 137 2.23 2.35 12.01
N SER A 138 1.31 1.51 11.55
CA SER A 138 -0.01 1.30 12.16
C SER A 138 0.01 0.25 13.28
N LEU A 139 0.82 -0.82 13.14
CA LEU A 139 0.98 -1.80 14.21
C LEU A 139 1.65 -1.21 15.46
N ASN A 140 2.58 -0.25 15.29
CA ASN A 140 3.18 0.46 16.42
C ASN A 140 2.16 1.31 17.19
N ARG A 141 1.18 1.95 16.51
CA ARG A 141 0.16 2.74 17.22
C ARG A 141 -0.88 1.86 17.93
N ILE A 142 -1.25 0.73 17.35
CA ILE A 142 -2.29 -0.16 17.91
C ILE A 142 -1.74 -1.05 19.03
N LEU A 143 -0.45 -1.44 18.99
CA LEU A 143 0.18 -2.24 20.05
C LEU A 143 0.74 -1.40 21.21
N LEU A 144 0.97 -0.09 21.02
CA LEU A 144 1.42 0.81 22.10
C LEU A 144 0.27 1.60 22.76
N GLN A 145 -0.95 1.58 22.20
CA GLN A 145 -2.14 2.13 22.86
C GLN A 145 -2.84 1.27 23.94
N PRO A 146 -2.72 -0.08 24.00
CA PRO A 146 -3.41 -0.82 25.05
C PRO A 146 -2.73 -0.70 26.42
N ALA A 147 -1.46 -0.27 26.48
CA ALA A 147 -0.69 -0.24 27.72
C ALA A 147 -0.86 1.08 28.51
N THR A 148 -1.12 2.21 27.87
CA THR A 148 -1.22 3.51 28.55
C THR A 148 -2.65 3.85 28.99
N SER A 149 -3.68 3.32 28.34
CA SER A 149 -5.06 3.60 28.72
C SER A 149 -5.60 2.72 29.86
N ALA A 150 -5.05 1.52 30.08
CA ALA A 150 -5.50 0.63 31.15
C ALA A 150 -4.84 0.93 32.51
N VAL A 151 -3.60 1.41 32.53
CA VAL A 151 -2.87 1.66 33.79
C VAL A 151 -3.35 2.94 34.49
N GLN A 152 -3.72 3.98 33.74
CA GLN A 152 -4.18 5.24 34.33
C GLN A 152 -5.59 5.15 34.95
N SER A 153 -6.42 4.24 34.48
CA SER A 153 -7.76 3.98 35.04
C SER A 153 -7.73 3.22 36.37
N THR A 154 -6.68 2.46 36.68
CA THR A 154 -6.60 1.67 37.91
C THR A 154 -5.90 2.43 39.06
N GLU A 155 -5.00 3.36 38.74
CA GLU A 155 -4.27 4.13 39.76
C GLU A 155 -5.09 5.31 40.32
N THR A 156 -6.04 5.85 39.55
CA THR A 156 -6.89 6.96 40.00
C THR A 156 -7.97 6.51 41.00
N ASP A 157 -8.44 5.26 40.90
CA ASP A 157 -9.52 4.73 41.75
C ASP A 157 -9.01 4.19 43.12
N THR A 158 -7.75 3.78 43.17
CA THR A 158 -7.15 3.28 44.42
C THR A 158 -6.76 4.43 45.36
N ARG A 159 -6.30 5.56 44.81
CA ARG A 159 -5.86 6.74 45.59
C ARG A 159 -7.02 7.51 46.21
N SER A 160 -8.18 7.57 45.55
CA SER A 160 -9.40 8.17 46.12
C SER A 160 -9.91 7.34 47.31
N THR A 161 -9.88 6.01 47.20
CA THR A 161 -10.38 5.10 48.22
C THR A 161 -9.50 5.08 49.49
N GLU A 162 -8.18 5.21 49.36
CA GLU A 162 -7.28 5.31 50.53
C GLU A 162 -7.33 6.69 51.21
N ALA A 163 -7.45 7.78 50.45
CA ALA A 163 -7.61 9.12 51.01
C ALA A 163 -8.89 9.25 51.84
N ASP A 164 -10.00 8.67 51.36
CA ASP A 164 -11.30 8.71 52.05
C ASP A 164 -11.32 7.81 53.32
N ARG A 165 -10.56 6.70 53.31
CA ARG A 165 -10.34 5.87 54.51
C ARG A 165 -9.47 6.55 55.57
N GLN A 166 -8.51 7.39 55.20
CA GLN A 166 -7.72 8.12 56.20
C GLN A 166 -8.52 9.26 56.85
N LEU A 167 -9.38 9.96 56.11
CA LEU A 167 -10.22 11.02 56.66
C LEU A 167 -11.30 10.50 57.62
N THR A 168 -11.86 9.31 57.37
CA THR A 168 -12.86 8.70 58.26
C THR A 168 -12.28 8.08 59.53
N ARG A 169 -10.95 7.87 59.60
CA ARG A 169 -10.28 7.32 60.78
C ARG A 169 -9.89 8.38 61.82
N PHE A 170 -9.88 9.65 61.45
CA PHE A 170 -9.37 10.74 62.30
C PHE A 170 -10.44 11.49 63.11
N THR A 171 -11.71 11.06 63.07
CA THR A 171 -12.82 11.86 63.63
C THR A 171 -13.60 11.20 64.77
N LYS A 172 -13.21 10.01 65.24
CA LYS A 172 -14.03 9.29 66.26
C LYS A 172 -13.45 9.22 67.67
N ASP A 173 -12.14 9.43 67.88
CA ASP A 173 -11.51 9.20 69.19
C ASP A 173 -10.83 10.43 69.83
N ASP A 174 -10.82 11.60 69.19
CA ASP A 174 -10.07 12.79 69.67
C ASP A 174 -10.93 13.89 70.33
N LEU A 175 -12.12 13.56 70.86
CA LEU A 175 -12.91 14.50 71.66
C LEU A 175 -12.71 14.23 73.17
N PRO A 176 -11.98 15.09 73.91
CA PRO A 176 -12.00 15.04 75.37
C PRO A 176 -13.37 15.51 75.91
N ALA A 177 -13.81 14.84 76.97
CA ALA A 177 -15.05 15.11 77.71
C ALA A 177 -15.09 16.50 78.38
#